data_AF-A0A183G458-F1
#
_entry.id   AF-A0A183G458-F1
#
_cell.length_a   1.000
_cell.length_b   1.000
_cell.length_c   1.000
_cell.angle_alpha   90.00
_cell.angle_beta   90.00
_cell.angle_gamma   90.00
#
_symmetry.space_group_name_H-M   'P 1'
#
loop_
_entity.id
_entity.type
_entity.pdbx_description
1 polymer ?
#
loop_
_entity_poly.entity_id
_entity_poly.type
_entity_poly.pdbx_seq_one_letter_code
_entity_poly.pdbx_strand_id
1 'polypeptide(L)'
;MLADFDRVCGNVGLQLNLTKTMFMRSGQVSDAPFSLNGTNISECSSYVYLGREVNMANDLAPELSRRKRAAWGAFKSVEEVAKKTKD
;
A
#
# COMPACT_ATOMS: atom_id res chain seq x y z
N MET A 1 -11.34 3.36 8.26
CA MET A 1 -10.62 3.42 6.97
C MET A 1 -11.40 2.76 5.84
N LEU A 2 -11.56 1.41 5.78
CA LEU A 2 -12.27 0.79 4.64
C LEU A 2 -13.76 1.14 4.61
N ALA A 3 -14.44 1.17 5.77
CA ALA A 3 -15.82 1.64 5.86
C ALA A 3 -15.98 3.11 5.46
N ASP A 4 -15.02 3.97 5.81
CA ASP A 4 -15.03 5.37 5.39
C ASP A 4 -14.80 5.51 3.87
N PHE A 5 -13.92 4.68 3.31
CA PHE A 5 -13.67 4.63 1.87
C PHE A 5 -14.91 4.19 1.11
N ASP A 6 -15.57 3.11 1.53
CA ASP A 6 -16.85 2.64 0.97
C ASP A 6 -17.91 3.73 0.99
N ARG A 7 -18.04 4.45 2.13
CA ARG A 7 -18.96 5.58 2.26
C ARG A 7 -18.63 6.72 1.28
N VAL A 8 -17.36 7.10 1.16
CA VAL A 8 -16.93 8.17 0.25
C VAL A 8 -17.12 7.78 -1.22
N CYS A 9 -16.83 6.52 -1.58
CA CYS A 9 -17.12 5.98 -2.90
C CYS A 9 -18.62 6.05 -3.22
N GLY A 10 -19.47 5.67 -2.26
CA GLY A 10 -20.93 5.75 -2.42
C GLY A 10 -21.42 7.16 -2.75
N ASN A 11 -20.82 8.19 -2.15
CA ASN A 11 -21.17 9.59 -2.42
C ASN A 11 -20.89 10.04 -3.88
N VAL A 12 -19.97 9.37 -4.58
CA VAL A 12 -19.65 9.65 -5.99
C VAL A 12 -20.23 8.60 -6.95
N GLY A 13 -21.12 7.74 -6.46
CA GLY A 13 -21.78 6.69 -7.25
C GLY A 13 -20.90 5.47 -7.55
N LEU A 14 -19.82 5.28 -6.79
CA LEU A 14 -18.95 4.10 -6.88
C LEU A 14 -19.29 3.10 -5.76
N GLN A 15 -19.19 1.81 -6.06
CA GLN A 15 -19.42 0.74 -5.10
C GLN A 15 -18.23 -0.21 -5.06
N LEU A 16 -17.81 -0.62 -3.85
CA LEU A 16 -16.75 -1.60 -3.69
C LEU A 16 -17.25 -3.00 -4.06
N ASN A 17 -16.44 -3.71 -4.84
CA ASN A 17 -16.65 -5.13 -5.10
C ASN A 17 -15.95 -5.96 -4.01
N LEU A 18 -16.71 -6.34 -2.98
CA LEU A 18 -16.17 -7.06 -1.83
C LEU A 18 -15.63 -8.45 -2.19
N THR A 19 -16.16 -9.10 -3.22
CA THR A 19 -15.66 -10.40 -3.72
C THR A 19 -14.27 -10.29 -4.35
N LYS A 20 -13.95 -9.15 -4.97
CA LYS A 20 -12.61 -8.88 -5.54
C LYS A 20 -11.67 -8.19 -4.55
N THR A 21 -12.18 -7.74 -3.42
CA THR A 21 -11.39 -7.07 -2.39
C THR A 21 -10.76 -8.13 -1.49
N MET A 22 -9.45 -8.06 -1.34
CA MET A 22 -8.71 -8.86 -0.37
C MET A 22 -7.94 -7.93 0.56
N PHE A 23 -7.78 -8.33 1.81
CA PHE A 23 -6.89 -7.66 2.75
C PHE A 23 -5.72 -8.56 3.12
N MET A 24 -4.62 -7.95 3.56
CA MET A 24 -3.47 -8.65 4.10
C MET A 24 -3.42 -8.41 5.61
N ARG A 25 -3.37 -9.49 6.39
CA ARG A 25 -3.36 -9.41 7.85
C ARG A 25 -1.95 -9.09 8.36
N SER A 26 -1.86 -8.10 9.24
CA SER A 26 -0.64 -7.83 10.01
C SER A 26 -0.68 -8.53 11.35
N GLY A 27 0.48 -8.77 11.98
CA GLY A 27 0.55 -9.35 13.33
C GLY A 27 -0.04 -8.48 14.45
N GLN A 28 -0.47 -7.24 14.14
CA GLN A 28 -1.15 -6.36 15.09
C GLN A 28 -2.68 -6.43 15.02
N VAL A 29 -3.23 -7.14 14.03
CA VAL A 29 -4.67 -7.25 13.80
C VAL A 29 -5.17 -8.57 14.39
N SER A 30 -6.26 -8.51 15.17
CA SER A 30 -6.92 -9.69 15.75
C SER A 30 -7.29 -10.71 14.68
N ASP A 31 -7.09 -12.01 14.94
CA ASP A 31 -7.41 -13.14 14.04
C ASP A 31 -8.90 -13.29 13.69
N ALA A 32 -9.77 -12.43 14.20
CA ALA A 32 -11.18 -12.42 13.83
C ALA A 32 -11.37 -12.19 12.30
N PRO A 33 -12.44 -12.75 11.71
CA PRO A 33 -12.84 -12.43 10.34
C PRO A 33 -13.08 -10.94 10.18
N PHE A 34 -12.54 -10.35 9.11
CA PHE A 34 -12.77 -8.95 8.79
C PHE A 34 -13.97 -8.83 7.85
N SER A 35 -14.99 -8.09 8.25
CA SER A 35 -16.22 -7.91 7.46
C SER A 35 -16.55 -6.44 7.23
N LEU A 36 -17.18 -6.17 6.09
CA LEU A 36 -17.78 -4.87 5.77
C LEU A 36 -19.21 -5.11 5.32
N ASN A 37 -20.16 -4.36 5.90
CA ASN A 37 -21.60 -4.47 5.60
C ASN A 37 -22.11 -5.93 5.71
N GLY A 38 -21.61 -6.68 6.70
CA GLY A 38 -21.96 -8.08 6.93
C GLY A 38 -21.34 -9.08 5.95
N THR A 39 -20.53 -8.63 4.98
CA THR A 39 -19.80 -9.49 4.05
C THR A 39 -18.36 -9.66 4.50
N ASN A 40 -17.89 -10.90 4.65
CA ASN A 40 -16.49 -11.18 4.97
C ASN A 40 -15.58 -10.86 3.78
N ILE A 41 -14.50 -10.15 4.05
CA ILE A 41 -13.47 -9.83 3.06
C ILE A 41 -12.43 -10.94 3.09
N SER A 42 -12.04 -11.43 1.92
CA SER A 42 -11.04 -12.49 1.81
C SER A 42 -9.66 -12.01 2.24
N GLU A 43 -8.88 -12.90 2.81
CA GLU A 43 -7.52 -12.63 3.27
C GLU A 43 -6.50 -13.17 2.25
N CYS A 44 -5.40 -12.46 2.05
CA CYS A 44 -4.30 -12.89 1.19
C CYS A 44 -2.95 -12.75 1.91
N SER A 45 -2.05 -13.72 1.69
CA SER A 45 -0.72 -13.74 2.32
C SER A 45 0.32 -12.91 1.55
N SER A 46 0.20 -12.82 0.23
CA SER A 46 1.08 -12.02 -0.62
C SER A 46 0.38 -11.47 -1.86
N TYR A 47 0.87 -10.35 -2.37
CA TYR A 47 0.34 -9.69 -3.56
C TYR A 47 1.48 -9.19 -4.45
N VAL A 48 1.40 -9.44 -5.76
CA VAL A 48 2.38 -8.94 -6.72
C VAL A 48 1.97 -7.54 -7.18
N TYR A 49 2.68 -6.53 -6.70
CA TYR A 49 2.51 -5.14 -7.12
C TYR A 49 3.68 -4.69 -7.99
N LEU A 50 3.40 -4.26 -9.22
CA LEU A 50 4.41 -3.77 -10.17
C LEU A 50 5.59 -4.74 -10.36
N GLY A 51 5.28 -6.04 -10.44
CA GLY A 51 6.27 -7.09 -10.65
C GLY A 51 7.09 -7.47 -9.41
N ARG A 52 6.73 -6.97 -8.22
CA ARG A 52 7.33 -7.38 -6.95
C ARG A 52 6.28 -7.96 -6.03
N GLU A 53 6.60 -9.10 -5.43
CA GLU A 53 5.81 -9.66 -4.35
C GLU A 53 5.90 -8.76 -3.11
N VAL A 54 4.75 -8.50 -2.50
CA VAL A 54 4.58 -7.80 -1.24
C VAL A 54 3.89 -8.79 -0.30
N ASN A 55 4.50 -9.08 0.83
CA ASN A 55 3.93 -9.95 1.86
C ASN A 55 4.06 -9.28 3.24
N MET A 56 3.45 -9.90 4.26
CA MET A 56 3.51 -9.41 5.65
C MET A 56 4.64 -10.05 6.47
N ALA A 57 5.51 -10.84 5.84
CA ALA A 57 6.58 -11.61 6.50
C ALA A 57 7.85 -10.78 6.80
N ASN A 58 7.71 -9.46 7.03
CA ASN A 58 8.78 -8.50 7.35
C ASN A 58 9.62 -7.95 6.19
N ASP A 59 9.14 -7.98 4.96
CA ASP A 59 9.80 -7.30 3.83
C ASP A 59 9.58 -5.77 3.85
N LEU A 60 8.67 -5.28 4.70
CA LEU A 60 8.29 -3.87 4.73
C LEU A 60 9.44 -2.95 5.16
N ALA A 61 10.21 -3.33 6.19
CA ALA A 61 11.35 -2.53 6.65
C ALA A 61 12.50 -2.51 5.60
N PRO A 62 12.90 -3.66 5.02
CA PRO A 62 13.79 -3.69 3.85
C PRO A 62 13.27 -2.85 2.66
N GLU A 63 11.99 -2.95 2.31
CA GLU A 63 11.39 -2.22 1.19
C GLU A 63 11.32 -0.71 1.45
N LEU A 64 10.97 -0.29 2.67
CA LEU A 64 10.99 1.11 3.07
C LEU A 64 12.42 1.69 3.02
N SER A 65 13.40 0.92 3.49
CA SER A 65 14.82 1.29 3.44
C SER A 65 15.29 1.44 1.99
N ARG A 66 14.88 0.52 1.11
CA ARG A 66 15.17 0.59 -0.33
C ARG A 66 14.57 1.85 -0.97
N ARG A 67 13.30 2.17 -0.68
CA ARG A 67 12.63 3.37 -1.21
C ARG A 67 13.28 4.65 -0.72
N LYS A 68 13.63 4.75 0.57
CA LYS A 68 14.39 5.88 1.11
C LYS A 68 15.71 6.08 0.38
N ARG A 69 16.46 5.00 0.12
CA ARG A 69 17.73 5.05 -0.63
C ARG A 69 17.53 5.49 -2.08
N ALA A 70 16.51 4.97 -2.77
CA ALA A 70 16.21 5.34 -4.15
C ALA A 70 15.81 6.82 -4.27
N ALA A 71 14.94 7.29 -3.37
CA ALA A 71 14.54 8.70 -3.32
C ALA A 71 15.73 9.61 -3.02
N TRP A 72 16.59 9.23 -2.07
CA TRP A 72 17.80 9.99 -1.75
C TRP A 72 18.78 10.06 -2.92
N GLY A 73 18.99 8.94 -3.63
CA GLY A 73 19.84 8.90 -4.83
C GLY A 73 19.33 9.82 -5.95
N ALA A 74 18.02 9.81 -6.20
CA ALA A 74 17.39 10.69 -7.19
C ALA A 74 17.45 12.18 -6.78
N PHE A 75 17.25 12.48 -5.49
CA PHE A 75 17.40 13.84 -4.98
C PHE A 75 18.83 14.36 -5.17
N LYS A 76 19.83 13.54 -4.81
CA LYS A 76 21.24 13.89 -4.99
C LYS A 76 21.59 14.14 -6.45
N SER A 77 21.11 13.33 -7.40
CA SER A 77 21.40 13.58 -8.82
C SER A 77 20.82 14.90 -9.33
N VAL A 78 19.62 15.28 -8.89
CA VAL A 78 19.01 16.58 -9.22
C VAL A 78 19.77 17.74 -8.57
N GLU A 79 20.16 17.60 -7.30
CA GLU A 79 20.93 18.62 -6.58
C GLU A 79 22.28 18.89 -7.27
N GLU A 80 23.00 17.84 -7.69
CA GLU A 80 24.28 17.99 -8.40
C GLU A 80 24.11 18.71 -9.76
N VAL A 81 23.02 18.44 -10.48
CA VAL A 81 22.69 19.16 -11.73
C VAL A 81 22.39 20.64 -11.45
N ALA A 82 21.59 20.93 -10.43
CA ALA A 82 21.20 22.30 -10.08
C ALA A 82 22.38 23.17 -9.60
N LYS A 83 23.42 22.56 -9.02
CA LYS A 83 24.65 23.27 -8.67
C LYS A 83 25.46 23.66 -9.90
N LYS A 84 25.59 22.76 -10.88
CA LYS A 84 26.35 23.00 -12.13
C LYS A 84 25.73 24.07 -13.04
N THR A 85 24.43 24.33 -12.92
CA THR A 85 23.73 25.33 -13.74
C THR A 85 23.68 26.72 -13.12
N LYS A 86 24.26 26.89 -11.92
CA LYS A 86 24.35 28.18 -11.21
C LYS A 86 25.68 28.92 -11.41
N ASP A 87 26.65 28.28 -12.07
CA ASP A 87 27.86 28.92 -12.61
C ASP A 87 27.63 29.32 -14.07
#